data_AF-A0A1S2YPU0-F1
#
_entry.id   AF-A0A1S2YPU0-F1
#
_cell.length_a   1.000
_cell.length_b   1.000
_cell.length_c   1.000
_cell.angle_alpha   90.00
_cell.angle_beta   90.00
_cell.angle_gamma   90.00
#
_symmetry.space_group_name_H-M   'P 1'
#
loop_
_entity.id
_entity.type
_entity.pdbx_description
1 polymer ?
#
loop_
_entity_poly.entity_id
_entity_poly.type
_entity_poly.pdbx_seq_one_letter_code
_entity_poly.pdbx_strand_id
1 'polypeptide(L)'
;MALSSTTTLTLFFMLLFLPHITSSSPANFAGSTCLRVSPTKFVDSAEEVITVLQQVTSILSRFGNVFGNSRFSHAITDCLDLLDLCSDELNWAMSASQNSNGKDNSTGNLSSDLRTWLSAVLVNPDTCIEGLEGTNGIVEGLVSTGLVRIMSLVKNLLLQVDPISDHFETKLGKDRFPSWLKDADMKLLKTNGVTADAVVAADGSGDYTTVMDAVMAAPDNSMKRYVIYVKKGVYVENVEIKKKKWNIMIIGEGMDATVISGSRSYGDGWTTFRSATFAVSGRGFIARDISFQNTAGPEKHQAVALRSDSDLSVFYRCGILGYQDSLYTHTMRQFYRECKISGTVDFIFGDATAMFQNCQILAKKGMEKQKNTITAQGRKDPNQPTGFSFQFCNISADSDLLPLVGSIPTYLGRPWKTYSRTIFMQSYMSNVIWSEGWLEWNESFALDTLYYAEYMNSGAGAGVGNRVKWPGYHVLNAASQATSFTVAQFIEGNLWLPSTGVTYTAGLTN
;
A
#
# COMPACT_ATOMS: atom_id res chain seq x y z
N MET A 1 -82.56 -50.82 41.87
CA MET A 1 -83.37 -49.59 41.83
C MET A 1 -82.74 -48.64 40.82
N ALA A 2 -83.59 -47.92 40.09
CA ALA A 2 -83.37 -47.43 38.73
C ALA A 2 -82.67 -46.05 38.62
N LEU A 3 -82.34 -45.72 37.36
CA LEU A 3 -82.11 -44.38 36.75
C LEU A 3 -80.75 -43.71 37.07
N SER A 4 -80.06 -42.99 36.19
CA SER A 4 -80.28 -42.56 34.80
C SER A 4 -78.96 -42.07 34.17
N SER A 5 -78.95 -42.01 32.84
CA SER A 5 -77.96 -41.42 31.93
C SER A 5 -77.27 -40.12 32.36
N THR A 6 -76.02 -39.92 31.94
CA THR A 6 -75.65 -38.84 31.00
C THR A 6 -74.23 -39.04 30.43
N THR A 7 -74.14 -38.86 29.13
CA THR A 7 -73.01 -39.04 28.21
C THR A 7 -72.07 -37.83 28.28
N THR A 8 -70.76 -38.07 28.39
CA THR A 8 -69.73 -37.10 28.01
C THR A 8 -68.66 -37.79 27.16
N LEU A 9 -68.45 -37.24 25.97
CA LEU A 9 -67.59 -37.74 24.91
C LEU A 9 -66.22 -37.05 25.05
N THR A 10 -65.16 -37.83 25.31
CA THR A 10 -63.77 -37.35 25.23
C THR A 10 -62.97 -38.31 24.36
N LEU A 11 -62.60 -37.84 23.16
CA LEU A 11 -61.78 -38.56 22.19
C LEU A 11 -60.36 -38.78 22.73
N PHE A 12 -59.91 -40.02 22.69
CA PHE A 12 -58.51 -40.44 22.80
C PHE A 12 -57.77 -40.12 21.50
N PHE A 13 -56.60 -39.47 21.58
CA PHE A 13 -55.60 -39.48 20.51
C PHE A 13 -54.35 -40.21 21.01
N MET A 14 -54.12 -41.42 20.47
CA MET A 14 -52.89 -42.18 20.65
C MET A 14 -51.74 -41.48 19.90
N LEU A 15 -50.67 -41.14 20.62
CA LEU A 15 -49.38 -40.75 20.05
C LEU A 15 -48.60 -42.03 19.69
N LEU A 16 -48.44 -42.29 18.39
CA LEU A 16 -47.54 -43.31 17.86
C LEU A 16 -46.11 -42.73 17.77
N PHE A 17 -45.18 -43.35 18.49
CA PHE A 17 -43.74 -43.11 18.40
C PHE A 17 -43.17 -43.73 17.11
N LEU A 18 -42.44 -42.93 16.33
CA LEU A 18 -41.53 -43.38 15.26
C LEU A 18 -40.09 -42.98 15.64
N PRO A 19 -39.10 -43.87 15.51
CA PRO A 19 -37.72 -43.56 15.88
C PRO A 19 -37.05 -42.70 14.81
N HIS A 20 -36.60 -41.50 15.19
CA HIS A 20 -35.76 -40.70 14.31
C HIS A 20 -34.34 -41.26 14.27
N ILE A 21 -33.96 -41.75 13.08
CA ILE A 21 -32.58 -41.99 12.67
C ILE A 21 -31.87 -40.63 12.68
N THR A 22 -30.93 -40.44 13.61
CA THR A 22 -30.04 -39.28 13.62
C THR A 22 -29.00 -39.45 12.53
N SER A 23 -29.15 -38.76 11.40
CA SER A 23 -28.01 -38.49 10.53
C SER A 23 -27.16 -37.42 11.19
N SER A 24 -25.92 -37.77 11.54
CA SER A 24 -24.91 -36.79 11.95
C SER A 24 -24.57 -35.92 10.75
N SER A 25 -25.24 -34.77 10.64
CA SER A 25 -24.78 -33.69 9.78
C SER A 25 -23.39 -33.25 10.26
N PRO A 26 -22.41 -33.06 9.35
CA PRO A 26 -21.11 -32.57 9.74
C PRO A 26 -21.29 -31.19 10.38
N ALA A 27 -20.61 -30.98 11.49
CA ALA A 27 -20.61 -29.72 12.22
C ALA A 27 -20.42 -28.55 11.25
N ASN A 28 -21.35 -27.58 11.30
CA ASN A 28 -21.19 -26.29 10.66
C ASN A 28 -19.90 -25.64 11.20
N PHE A 29 -18.82 -25.73 10.43
CA PHE A 29 -17.62 -24.93 10.65
C PHE A 29 -17.97 -23.49 10.30
N ALA A 30 -18.32 -22.69 11.31
CA ALA A 30 -18.29 -21.24 11.23
C ALA A 30 -16.82 -20.76 11.29
N GLY A 31 -15.98 -21.22 10.34
CA GLY A 31 -14.56 -20.93 10.24
C GLY A 31 -14.19 -20.43 8.84
N SER A 32 -13.77 -19.16 8.77
CA SER A 32 -13.27 -18.39 7.61
C SER A 32 -14.11 -18.45 6.32
N THR A 33 -15.18 -17.65 6.24
CA THR A 33 -16.07 -17.51 5.06
C THR A 33 -15.42 -16.91 3.80
N CYS A 34 -14.09 -16.69 3.78
CA CYS A 34 -13.37 -16.04 2.67
C CYS A 34 -12.32 -16.93 2.00
N LEU A 35 -12.16 -18.19 2.43
CA LEU A 35 -11.25 -19.13 1.79
C LEU A 35 -12.03 -20.09 0.89
N ARG A 36 -11.51 -20.33 -0.30
CA ARG A 36 -12.01 -21.32 -1.28
C ARG A 36 -11.51 -22.74 -0.99
N VAL A 37 -10.68 -22.90 0.03
CA VAL A 37 -10.13 -24.16 0.53
C VAL A 37 -10.27 -24.21 2.04
N SER A 38 -10.03 -25.38 2.65
CA SER A 38 -9.96 -25.45 4.11
C SER A 38 -8.79 -24.62 4.66
N PRO A 39 -8.92 -24.03 5.87
CA PRO A 39 -7.81 -23.33 6.51
C PRO A 39 -6.53 -24.15 6.59
N THR A 40 -6.63 -25.46 6.85
CA THR A 40 -5.47 -26.38 6.86
C THR A 40 -4.78 -26.41 5.49
N LYS A 41 -5.52 -26.55 4.39
CA LYS A 41 -4.93 -26.58 3.04
C LYS A 41 -4.30 -25.24 2.65
N PHE A 42 -4.88 -24.13 3.10
CA PHE A 42 -4.28 -22.80 2.93
C PHE A 42 -2.94 -22.69 3.67
N VAL A 43 -2.91 -23.15 4.92
CA VAL A 43 -1.69 -23.19 5.74
C VAL A 43 -0.63 -24.09 5.10
N ASP A 44 -0.97 -25.31 4.68
CA ASP A 44 -0.03 -26.21 3.98
C ASP A 44 0.58 -25.54 2.74
N SER A 45 -0.25 -24.80 1.97
CA SER A 45 0.21 -24.06 0.79
C SER A 45 1.14 -22.90 1.16
N ALA A 46 0.89 -22.21 2.27
CA ALA A 46 1.74 -21.13 2.78
C ALA A 46 3.07 -21.65 3.34
N GLU A 47 3.07 -22.80 4.02
CA GLU A 47 4.28 -23.48 4.48
C GLU A 47 5.18 -23.93 3.32
N GLU A 48 4.61 -24.32 2.17
CA GLU A 48 5.40 -24.58 0.96
C GLU A 48 6.15 -23.32 0.50
N VAL A 49 5.50 -22.15 0.51
CA VAL A 49 6.15 -20.88 0.18
C VAL A 49 7.28 -20.57 1.15
N ILE A 50 7.04 -20.70 2.46
CA ILE A 50 8.05 -20.46 3.50
C ILE A 50 9.26 -21.38 3.31
N THR A 51 9.04 -22.65 2.94
CA THR A 51 10.12 -23.61 2.69
C THR A 51 11.04 -23.14 1.56
N VAL A 52 10.48 -22.69 0.43
CA VAL A 52 11.27 -22.17 -0.70
C VAL A 52 11.95 -20.85 -0.32
N LEU A 53 11.26 -19.98 0.41
CA LEU A 53 11.81 -18.73 0.93
C LEU A 53 13.06 -18.98 1.79
N GLN A 54 12.99 -19.90 2.76
CA GLN A 54 14.11 -20.25 3.63
C GLN A 54 15.32 -20.79 2.84
N GLN A 55 15.08 -21.56 1.77
CA GLN A 55 16.16 -22.02 0.89
C GLN A 55 16.86 -20.86 0.19
N VAL A 56 16.11 -19.91 -0.36
CA VAL A 56 16.67 -18.73 -1.04
C VAL A 56 17.42 -17.84 -0.05
N THR A 57 16.84 -17.56 1.13
CA THR A 57 17.48 -16.80 2.20
C THR A 57 18.79 -17.45 2.67
N SER A 58 18.83 -18.79 2.75
CA SER A 58 20.04 -19.54 3.09
C SER A 58 21.15 -19.40 2.04
N ILE A 59 20.80 -19.26 0.76
CA ILE A 59 21.76 -18.97 -0.31
C ILE A 59 22.28 -17.53 -0.20
N LEU A 60 21.37 -16.55 -0.10
CA LEU A 60 21.70 -15.13 -0.02
C LEU A 60 22.55 -14.79 1.21
N SER A 61 22.27 -15.41 2.35
CA SER A 61 23.02 -15.15 3.60
C SER A 61 24.51 -15.48 3.51
N ARG A 62 24.91 -16.39 2.60
CA ARG A 62 26.32 -16.68 2.30
C ARG A 62 27.06 -15.48 1.68
N PHE A 63 26.31 -14.55 1.10
CA PHE A 63 26.81 -13.31 0.50
C PHE A 63 26.53 -12.08 1.37
N GLY A 64 25.84 -12.23 2.52
CA GLY A 64 25.49 -11.13 3.42
C GLY A 64 26.69 -10.45 4.09
N ASN A 65 27.83 -11.15 4.18
CA ASN A 65 29.09 -10.62 4.73
C ASN A 65 30.01 -10.02 3.65
N VAL A 66 29.53 -9.79 2.43
CA VAL A 66 30.33 -9.11 1.40
C VAL A 66 30.48 -7.63 1.80
N PHE A 67 31.59 -7.33 2.47
CA PHE A 67 31.97 -6.00 2.92
C PHE A 67 32.26 -5.08 1.73
N GLY A 68 31.56 -3.95 1.67
CA GLY A 68 31.83 -2.87 0.70
C GLY A 68 30.57 -2.07 0.36
N ASN A 69 30.72 -0.77 0.11
CA ASN A 69 29.64 0.10 -0.34
C ASN A 69 29.37 -0.08 -1.84
N SER A 70 29.04 -1.31 -2.24
CA SER A 70 28.72 -1.66 -3.63
C SER A 70 27.22 -1.90 -3.79
N ARG A 71 26.69 -1.62 -4.97
CA ARG A 71 25.28 -1.92 -5.32
C ARG A 71 24.90 -3.36 -5.06
N PHE A 72 25.84 -4.29 -5.27
CA PHE A 72 25.65 -5.70 -4.99
C PHE A 72 25.40 -5.98 -3.49
N SER A 73 26.18 -5.37 -2.59
CA SER A 73 26.00 -5.55 -1.14
C SER A 73 24.64 -4.99 -0.69
N HIS A 74 24.24 -3.82 -1.21
CA HIS A 74 22.91 -3.25 -0.98
C HIS A 74 21.79 -4.16 -1.46
N ALA A 75 21.92 -4.74 -2.67
CA ALA A 75 20.96 -5.67 -3.23
C ALA A 75 20.81 -6.97 -2.41
N ILE A 76 21.91 -7.54 -1.91
CA ILE A 76 21.83 -8.71 -1.01
C ILE A 76 21.10 -8.36 0.28
N THR A 77 21.41 -7.20 0.86
CA THR A 77 20.74 -6.74 2.08
C THR A 77 19.24 -6.50 1.84
N ASP A 78 18.88 -5.91 0.70
CA ASP A 78 17.48 -5.75 0.27
C ASP A 78 16.76 -7.07 0.19
N CYS A 79 17.33 -8.04 -0.52
CA CYS A 79 16.73 -9.35 -0.66
C CYS A 79 16.50 -10.03 0.70
N LEU A 80 17.45 -9.94 1.62
CA LEU A 80 17.30 -10.52 2.96
C LEU A 80 16.18 -9.84 3.75
N ASP A 81 16.12 -8.50 3.74
CA ASP A 81 15.06 -7.75 4.43
C ASP A 81 13.67 -8.03 3.81
N LEU A 82 13.58 -8.08 2.48
CA LEU A 82 12.35 -8.36 1.73
C LEU A 82 11.82 -9.79 1.97
N LEU A 83 12.71 -10.79 2.00
CA LEU A 83 12.30 -12.17 2.30
C LEU A 83 11.95 -12.36 3.78
N ASP A 84 12.57 -11.59 4.68
CA ASP A 84 12.17 -11.54 6.09
C ASP A 84 10.79 -10.89 6.29
N LEU A 85 10.42 -9.89 5.47
CA LEU A 85 9.06 -9.35 5.41
C LEU A 85 8.06 -10.39 4.92
N CYS A 86 8.37 -11.09 3.82
CA CYS A 86 7.52 -12.18 3.30
C CYS A 86 7.22 -13.25 4.36
N SER A 87 8.20 -13.59 5.19
CA SER A 87 8.04 -14.60 6.25
C SER A 87 7.01 -14.14 7.29
N ASP A 88 7.08 -12.87 7.71
CA ASP A 88 6.12 -12.31 8.67
C ASP A 88 4.70 -12.24 8.07
N GLU A 89 4.58 -11.79 6.82
CA GLU A 89 3.31 -11.67 6.10
C GLU A 89 2.62 -13.03 5.91
N LEU A 90 3.38 -14.08 5.56
CA LEU A 90 2.86 -15.45 5.48
C LEU A 90 2.45 -15.98 6.85
N ASN A 91 3.22 -15.71 7.91
CA ASN A 91 2.87 -16.09 9.28
C ASN A 91 1.60 -15.39 9.77
N TRP A 92 1.40 -14.11 9.43
CA TRP A 92 0.16 -13.40 9.71
C TRP A 92 -1.02 -14.02 8.95
N ALA A 93 -0.83 -14.32 7.66
CA ALA A 93 -1.87 -14.94 6.83
C ALA A 93 -2.30 -16.30 7.38
N MET A 94 -1.34 -17.17 7.74
CA MET A 94 -1.62 -18.46 8.36
C MET A 94 -2.35 -18.31 9.69
N SER A 95 -1.85 -17.46 10.59
CA SER A 95 -2.45 -17.23 11.91
C SER A 95 -3.89 -16.72 11.82
N ALA A 96 -4.14 -15.73 10.95
CA ALA A 96 -5.45 -15.15 10.74
C ALA A 96 -6.43 -16.13 10.06
N SER A 97 -5.93 -16.99 9.17
CA SER A 97 -6.73 -18.04 8.51
C SER A 97 -7.26 -19.10 9.48
N GLN A 98 -6.48 -19.42 10.51
CA GLN A 98 -6.83 -20.43 11.51
C GLN A 98 -7.74 -19.86 12.62
N ASN A 99 -7.59 -18.56 12.92
CA ASN A 99 -8.41 -17.86 13.90
C ASN A 99 -8.89 -16.51 13.36
N SER A 100 -10.06 -16.51 12.69
CA SER A 100 -10.62 -15.31 12.06
C SER A 100 -10.99 -14.19 13.03
N ASN A 101 -11.15 -14.51 14.32
CA ASN A 101 -11.39 -13.55 15.41
C ASN A 101 -10.09 -13.21 16.18
N GLY A 102 -8.94 -13.63 15.66
CA GLY A 102 -7.64 -13.35 16.23
C GLY A 102 -7.31 -11.85 16.20
N LYS A 103 -6.41 -11.43 17.11
CA LYS A 103 -5.98 -10.03 17.26
C LYS A 103 -5.19 -9.49 16.06
N ASP A 104 -4.83 -10.36 15.12
CA ASP A 104 -3.94 -10.06 13.99
C ASP A 104 -4.68 -9.56 12.75
N ASN A 105 -6.02 -9.60 12.74
CA ASN A 105 -6.83 -8.99 11.69
C ASN A 105 -6.69 -7.45 11.78
N SER A 106 -5.97 -6.88 10.82
CA SER A 106 -5.58 -5.48 10.77
C SER A 106 -6.77 -4.55 10.51
N THR A 107 -7.71 -4.92 9.64
CA THR A 107 -8.90 -4.09 9.31
C THR A 107 -10.21 -4.63 9.89
N GLY A 108 -10.22 -5.88 10.32
CA GLY A 108 -11.46 -6.61 10.61
C GLY A 108 -12.02 -7.35 9.40
N ASN A 109 -11.55 -7.08 8.17
CA ASN A 109 -11.90 -7.83 6.97
C ASN A 109 -10.80 -8.83 6.61
N LEU A 110 -11.02 -10.11 6.96
CA LEU A 110 -10.03 -11.17 6.75
C LEU A 110 -9.67 -11.37 5.27
N SER A 111 -10.64 -11.33 4.35
CA SER A 111 -10.38 -11.49 2.91
C SER A 111 -9.40 -10.42 2.40
N SER A 112 -9.68 -9.16 2.74
CA SER A 112 -8.85 -8.03 2.34
C SER A 112 -7.45 -8.11 2.91
N ASP A 113 -7.34 -8.43 4.20
CA ASP A 113 -6.06 -8.53 4.90
C ASP A 113 -5.18 -9.64 4.31
N LEU A 114 -5.74 -10.84 4.10
CA LEU A 114 -5.03 -11.94 3.47
C LEU A 114 -4.55 -11.58 2.06
N ARG A 115 -5.41 -10.97 1.23
CA ARG A 115 -5.02 -10.55 -0.12
C ARG A 115 -3.97 -9.46 -0.11
N THR A 116 -4.02 -8.53 0.85
CA THR A 116 -3.05 -7.46 1.01
C THR A 116 -1.67 -8.03 1.34
N TRP A 117 -1.58 -8.89 2.36
CA TRP A 117 -0.31 -9.52 2.75
C TRP A 117 0.25 -10.42 1.65
N LEU A 118 -0.57 -11.30 1.06
CA LEU A 118 -0.12 -12.17 -0.03
C LEU A 118 0.31 -11.37 -1.27
N SER A 119 -0.27 -10.20 -1.52
CA SER A 119 0.18 -9.32 -2.59
C SER A 119 1.55 -8.72 -2.31
N ALA A 120 1.87 -8.38 -1.05
CA ALA A 120 3.21 -7.96 -0.67
C ALA A 120 4.24 -9.10 -0.83
N VAL A 121 3.89 -10.33 -0.41
CA VAL A 121 4.72 -11.53 -0.60
C VAL A 121 5.00 -11.81 -2.09
N LEU A 122 4.11 -11.38 -2.99
CA LEU A 122 4.32 -11.50 -4.43
C LEU A 122 5.30 -10.43 -4.98
N VAL A 123 5.32 -9.24 -4.40
CA VAL A 123 6.12 -8.08 -4.86
C VAL A 123 7.54 -8.10 -4.30
N ASN A 124 7.70 -8.52 -3.05
CA ASN A 124 8.99 -8.52 -2.35
C ASN A 124 10.09 -9.33 -3.07
N PRO A 125 9.86 -10.58 -3.54
CA PRO A 125 10.83 -11.33 -4.34
C PRO A 125 11.18 -10.65 -5.67
N ASP A 126 10.23 -9.95 -6.27
CA ASP A 126 10.47 -9.23 -7.53
C ASP A 126 11.40 -8.04 -7.31
N THR A 127 11.17 -7.27 -6.25
CA THR A 127 12.06 -6.16 -5.87
C THR A 127 13.47 -6.65 -5.58
N CYS A 128 13.61 -7.84 -4.99
CA CYS A 128 14.90 -8.49 -4.81
C CYS A 128 15.59 -8.81 -6.15
N ILE A 129 14.86 -9.37 -7.13
CA ILE A 129 15.39 -9.64 -8.47
C ILE A 129 15.89 -8.33 -9.11
N GLU A 130 15.07 -7.28 -9.10
CA GLU A 130 15.43 -5.98 -9.68
C GLU A 130 16.65 -5.34 -9.03
N GLY A 131 16.79 -5.49 -7.70
CA GLY A 131 17.99 -5.03 -6.99
C GLY A 131 19.27 -5.74 -7.45
N LEU A 132 19.16 -7.04 -7.80
CA LEU A 132 20.28 -7.85 -8.27
C LEU A 132 20.63 -7.59 -9.75
N GLU A 133 19.69 -7.12 -10.56
CA GLU A 133 19.91 -6.86 -11.98
C GLU A 133 21.11 -5.93 -12.21
N GLY A 134 22.01 -6.37 -13.10
CA GLY A 134 23.22 -5.63 -13.43
C GLY A 134 24.27 -5.57 -12.30
N THR A 135 24.13 -6.36 -11.22
CA THR A 135 25.14 -6.47 -10.17
C THR A 135 26.07 -7.67 -10.41
N ASN A 136 25.83 -8.80 -9.75
CA ASN A 136 26.57 -10.05 -9.92
C ASN A 136 25.64 -11.13 -10.49
N GLY A 137 25.77 -11.38 -11.80
CA GLY A 137 24.90 -12.31 -12.53
C GLY A 137 24.98 -13.77 -12.07
N ILE A 138 26.04 -14.17 -11.36
CA ILE A 138 26.12 -15.53 -10.78
C ILE A 138 25.13 -15.64 -9.62
N VAL A 139 25.14 -14.68 -8.69
CA VAL A 139 24.27 -14.72 -7.52
C VAL A 139 22.82 -14.51 -7.94
N GLU A 140 22.56 -13.59 -8.87
CA GLU A 140 21.26 -13.43 -9.53
C GLU A 140 20.77 -14.78 -10.09
N GLY A 141 21.56 -15.44 -10.93
CA GLY A 141 21.19 -16.75 -11.51
C GLY A 141 20.93 -17.85 -10.48
N LEU A 142 21.65 -17.84 -9.34
CA LEU A 142 21.47 -18.82 -8.26
C LEU A 142 20.13 -18.67 -7.53
N VAL A 143 19.62 -17.45 -7.38
CA VAL A 143 18.41 -17.18 -6.56
C VAL A 143 17.16 -16.94 -7.40
N SER A 144 17.29 -16.46 -8.64
CA SER A 144 16.15 -16.10 -9.51
C SER A 144 15.15 -17.24 -9.69
N THR A 145 15.61 -18.48 -9.86
CA THR A 145 14.71 -19.64 -9.98
C THR A 145 13.86 -19.84 -8.71
N GLY A 146 14.48 -19.67 -7.53
CA GLY A 146 13.77 -19.78 -6.26
C GLY A 146 12.79 -18.63 -6.03
N LEU A 147 13.19 -17.40 -6.34
CA LEU A 147 12.35 -16.21 -6.22
C LEU A 147 11.12 -16.28 -7.16
N VAL A 148 11.32 -16.69 -8.42
CA VAL A 148 10.22 -16.92 -9.37
C VAL A 148 9.29 -18.04 -8.89
N ARG A 149 9.83 -19.10 -8.28
CA ARG A 149 9.01 -20.16 -7.69
C ARG A 149 8.16 -19.64 -6.52
N ILE A 150 8.72 -18.83 -5.62
CA ILE A 150 7.97 -18.18 -4.53
C ILE A 150 6.79 -17.40 -5.12
N MET A 151 7.05 -16.53 -6.11
CA MET A 151 6.00 -15.74 -6.77
C MET A 151 4.91 -16.63 -7.37
N SER A 152 5.27 -17.73 -8.04
CA SER A 152 4.31 -18.68 -8.62
C SER A 152 3.42 -19.35 -7.56
N LEU A 153 4.00 -19.80 -6.45
CA LEU A 153 3.26 -20.40 -5.34
C LEU A 153 2.32 -19.38 -4.67
N VAL A 154 2.77 -18.14 -4.50
CA VAL A 154 1.95 -17.06 -3.91
C VAL A 154 0.76 -16.70 -4.80
N LYS A 155 0.91 -16.73 -6.13
CA LYS A 155 -0.22 -16.58 -7.05
C LYS A 155 -1.29 -17.65 -6.82
N ASN A 156 -0.88 -18.90 -6.58
CA ASN A 156 -1.81 -19.97 -6.23
C ASN A 156 -2.49 -19.72 -4.88
N LEU A 157 -1.78 -19.18 -3.87
CA LEU A 157 -2.37 -18.78 -2.60
C LEU A 157 -3.40 -17.65 -2.76
N LEU A 158 -3.12 -16.64 -3.57
CA LEU A 158 -4.06 -15.55 -3.85
C LEU A 158 -5.38 -16.07 -4.44
N LEU A 159 -5.33 -17.10 -5.29
CA LEU A 159 -6.51 -17.74 -5.87
C LEU A 159 -7.35 -18.52 -4.85
N GLN A 160 -6.78 -18.88 -3.68
CA GLN A 160 -7.48 -19.57 -2.60
C GLN A 160 -8.26 -18.61 -1.69
N VAL A 161 -8.05 -17.30 -1.80
CA VAL A 161 -8.77 -16.28 -1.03
C VAL A 161 -9.82 -15.63 -1.92
N ASP A 162 -11.07 -15.55 -1.47
CA ASP A 162 -12.12 -14.86 -2.21
C ASP A 162 -11.77 -13.39 -2.40
N PRO A 163 -12.08 -12.80 -3.58
CA PRO A 163 -11.97 -11.37 -3.78
C PRO A 163 -12.97 -10.64 -2.88
N ILE A 164 -12.67 -9.38 -2.58
CA ILE A 164 -13.56 -8.50 -1.83
C ILE A 164 -14.87 -8.38 -2.63
N SER A 165 -16.00 -8.72 -2.01
CA SER A 165 -17.32 -8.55 -2.62
C SER A 165 -17.74 -7.09 -2.56
N ASP A 166 -18.24 -6.54 -3.68
CA ASP A 166 -18.79 -5.18 -3.79
C ASP A 166 -20.01 -4.92 -2.87
N HIS A 167 -20.54 -5.96 -2.19
CA HIS A 167 -21.73 -5.91 -1.35
C HIS A 167 -21.44 -5.98 0.16
N PHE A 168 -20.51 -5.16 0.66
CA PHE A 168 -20.49 -4.91 2.10
C PHE A 168 -21.52 -3.84 2.46
N GLU A 169 -22.72 -4.26 2.88
CA GLU A 169 -23.67 -3.37 3.55
C GLU A 169 -23.01 -2.81 4.82
N THR A 170 -22.79 -1.49 4.83
CA THR A 170 -22.30 -0.73 5.99
C THR A 170 -23.35 -0.72 7.11
N LYS A 171 -23.52 -1.83 7.82
CA LYS A 171 -24.02 -1.81 9.21
C LYS A 171 -22.81 -1.74 10.14
N LEU A 172 -22.18 -0.56 10.18
CA LEU A 172 -21.08 -0.28 11.10
C LEU A 172 -21.65 -0.11 12.52
N GLY A 173 -21.66 -1.18 13.31
CA GLY A 173 -21.76 -1.09 14.76
C GLY A 173 -20.43 -0.58 15.33
N LYS A 174 -20.47 0.25 16.37
CA LYS A 174 -19.28 0.81 17.05
C LYS A 174 -18.29 -0.24 17.59
N ASP A 175 -18.68 -1.52 17.65
CA ASP A 175 -17.96 -2.59 18.33
C ASP A 175 -17.01 -3.42 17.43
N ARG A 176 -16.74 -3.00 16.19
CA ARG A 176 -15.92 -3.78 15.22
C ARG A 176 -14.63 -3.12 14.74
N PHE A 177 -14.13 -2.12 15.45
CA PHE A 177 -12.81 -1.58 15.15
C PHE A 177 -11.70 -2.54 15.66
N PRO A 178 -10.59 -2.72 14.91
CA PRO A 178 -9.45 -3.52 15.36
C PRO A 178 -8.94 -3.08 16.74
N SER A 179 -8.40 -3.99 17.54
CA SER A 179 -8.04 -3.70 18.94
C SER A 179 -6.92 -2.67 19.14
N TRP A 180 -6.10 -2.42 18.11
CA TRP A 180 -5.11 -1.33 18.08
C TRP A 180 -5.74 0.04 17.80
N LEU A 181 -6.97 0.05 17.28
CA LEU A 181 -7.72 1.21 16.86
C LEU A 181 -8.53 1.79 18.05
N LYS A 182 -7.92 2.69 18.84
CA LYS A 182 -8.60 3.31 20.00
C LYS A 182 -9.11 4.71 19.67
N ASP A 183 -10.26 5.07 20.25
CA ASP A 183 -10.92 6.39 20.13
C ASP A 183 -10.02 7.60 20.47
N ALA A 184 -8.94 7.38 21.23
CA ALA A 184 -8.01 8.43 21.66
C ALA A 184 -7.26 9.09 20.49
N ASP A 185 -7.00 8.34 19.41
CA ASP A 185 -6.26 8.83 18.24
C ASP A 185 -7.04 9.90 17.46
N MET A 186 -8.37 9.89 17.56
CA MET A 186 -9.28 10.83 16.88
C MET A 186 -9.09 12.30 17.30
N LYS A 187 -8.54 12.54 18.50
CA LYS A 187 -8.31 13.91 19.03
C LYS A 187 -6.93 14.46 18.69
N LEU A 188 -5.98 13.60 18.28
CA LEU A 188 -4.60 14.02 18.05
C LEU A 188 -4.47 14.93 16.82
N LEU A 189 -5.40 14.87 15.86
CA LEU A 189 -5.29 15.70 14.66
C LEU A 189 -6.01 17.05 14.72
N LYS A 190 -6.78 17.35 15.77
CA LYS A 190 -7.63 18.57 15.83
C LYS A 190 -7.06 19.73 16.65
N THR A 191 -5.85 19.65 17.20
CA THR A 191 -5.33 20.71 18.09
C THR A 191 -3.80 20.80 18.09
N ASN A 192 -3.25 22.02 18.26
CA ASN A 192 -1.86 22.32 18.62
C ASN A 192 -1.48 21.81 20.04
N GLY A 193 -1.92 20.61 20.40
CA GLY A 193 -1.91 20.07 21.76
C GLY A 193 -1.83 18.55 21.80
N VAL A 194 -1.18 17.94 20.82
CA VAL A 194 -0.76 16.54 20.93
C VAL A 194 0.39 16.47 21.92
N THR A 195 0.21 15.72 23.00
CA THR A 195 1.32 15.36 23.88
C THR A 195 2.24 14.42 23.10
N ALA A 196 3.42 14.91 22.73
CA ALA A 196 4.45 14.10 22.10
C ALA A 196 5.06 13.13 23.13
N ASP A 197 5.35 11.90 22.72
CA ASP A 197 6.13 10.95 23.52
C ASP A 197 7.65 11.24 23.37
N ALA A 198 8.06 11.90 22.27
CA ALA A 198 9.41 12.41 22.05
C ALA A 198 9.41 13.70 21.20
N VAL A 199 10.34 14.62 21.50
CA VAL A 199 10.58 15.85 20.72
C VAL A 199 11.95 15.81 20.06
N VAL A 200 11.99 16.04 18.76
CA VAL A 200 13.22 16.20 17.96
C VAL A 200 13.42 17.67 17.65
N ALA A 201 14.61 18.19 17.92
CA ALA A 201 14.99 19.56 17.58
C ALA A 201 16.48 19.65 17.23
N ALA A 202 16.77 20.09 16.00
CA ALA A 202 18.15 20.25 15.51
C ALA A 202 18.99 21.24 16.34
N ASP A 203 18.36 22.18 17.04
CA ASP A 203 19.00 23.17 17.92
C ASP A 203 19.30 22.64 19.35
N GLY A 204 18.97 21.37 19.63
CA GLY A 204 19.17 20.75 20.94
C GLY A 204 18.11 21.10 22.00
N SER A 205 17.03 21.81 21.62
CA SER A 205 15.94 22.17 22.54
C SER A 205 14.86 21.09 22.72
N GLY A 206 15.10 19.87 22.20
CA GLY A 206 14.24 18.69 22.31
C GLY A 206 14.94 17.54 23.02
N ASP A 207 14.30 16.37 23.07
CA ASP A 207 14.86 15.15 23.66
C ASP A 207 15.96 14.55 22.77
N TYR A 208 15.82 14.71 21.45
CA TYR A 208 16.74 14.20 20.43
C TYR A 208 17.09 15.29 19.41
N THR A 209 18.24 15.14 18.76
CA THR A 209 18.68 16.04 17.66
C THR A 209 18.43 15.43 16.27
N THR A 210 18.25 14.12 16.19
CA THR A 210 17.92 13.40 14.94
C THR A 210 16.57 12.70 15.06
N VAL A 211 15.92 12.50 13.92
CA VAL A 211 14.65 11.77 13.85
C VAL A 211 14.87 10.28 14.10
N MET A 212 15.96 9.71 13.59
CA MET A 212 16.26 8.29 13.76
C MET A 212 16.47 7.91 15.23
N ASP A 213 17.11 8.75 16.05
CA ASP A 213 17.28 8.46 17.49
C ASP A 213 15.93 8.38 18.23
N ALA A 214 15.00 9.29 17.92
CA ALA A 214 13.64 9.25 18.48
C ALA A 214 12.86 8.01 18.04
N VAL A 215 13.02 7.59 16.78
CA VAL A 215 12.44 6.34 16.26
C VAL A 215 13.01 5.13 17.00
N MET A 216 14.32 5.10 17.24
CA MET A 216 14.98 3.98 17.93
C MET A 216 14.51 3.83 19.39
N ALA A 217 14.23 4.95 20.06
CA ALA A 217 13.74 4.98 21.43
C ALA A 217 12.27 4.50 21.58
N ALA A 218 11.48 4.53 20.52
CA ALA A 218 10.10 4.06 20.54
C ALA A 218 10.02 2.55 20.82
N PRO A 219 9.00 2.06 21.56
CA PRO A 219 8.84 0.63 21.82
C PRO A 219 8.51 -0.17 20.55
N ASP A 220 9.08 -1.37 20.45
CA ASP A 220 8.74 -2.32 19.39
C ASP A 220 7.33 -2.91 19.61
N ASN A 221 6.64 -3.18 18.50
CA ASN A 221 5.32 -3.81 18.42
C ASN A 221 4.26 -3.16 19.32
N SER A 222 4.40 -1.86 19.59
CA SER A 222 3.46 -1.13 20.42
C SER A 222 2.09 -1.00 19.75
N MET A 223 1.05 -1.36 20.47
CA MET A 223 -0.34 -1.15 20.08
C MET A 223 -0.85 0.25 20.47
N LYS A 224 -0.05 1.01 21.22
CA LYS A 224 -0.29 2.44 21.49
C LYS A 224 0.47 3.25 20.46
N ARG A 225 -0.17 4.30 19.93
CA ARG A 225 0.51 5.31 19.11
C ARG A 225 1.65 5.96 19.88
N TYR A 226 2.83 6.03 19.27
CA TYR A 226 4.00 6.73 19.77
C TYR A 226 4.24 7.98 18.92
N VAL A 227 4.08 9.16 19.51
CA VAL A 227 4.13 10.43 18.78
C VAL A 227 5.51 11.08 18.91
N ILE A 228 6.17 11.26 17.76
CA ILE A 228 7.42 12.00 17.62
C ILE A 228 7.08 13.36 17.01
N TYR A 229 7.35 14.43 17.76
CA TYR A 229 7.19 15.80 17.28
C TYR A 229 8.53 16.35 16.81
N VAL A 230 8.61 16.80 15.56
CA VAL A 230 9.84 17.25 14.92
C VAL A 230 9.75 18.75 14.66
N LYS A 231 10.49 19.54 15.43
CA LYS A 231 10.53 21.00 15.26
C LYS A 231 11.06 21.38 13.88
N LYS A 232 10.74 22.58 13.41
CA LYS A 232 11.21 23.15 12.15
C LYS A 232 12.72 23.03 12.01
N GLY A 233 13.16 22.76 10.80
CA GLY A 233 14.55 22.52 10.47
C GLY A 233 14.69 21.59 9.27
N VAL A 234 15.91 21.54 8.74
CA VAL A 234 16.30 20.57 7.71
C VAL A 234 17.16 19.52 8.39
N TYR A 235 16.66 18.29 8.45
CA TYR A 235 17.29 17.13 9.04
C TYR A 235 17.93 16.32 7.91
N VAL A 236 19.26 16.44 7.76
CA VAL A 236 20.00 15.72 6.72
C VAL A 236 20.36 14.33 7.24
N GLU A 237 19.44 13.39 7.08
CA GLU A 237 19.57 12.01 7.54
C GLU A 237 18.72 11.06 6.67
N ASN A 238 19.13 9.79 6.60
CA ASN A 238 18.30 8.73 6.05
C ASN A 238 17.62 7.99 7.21
N VAL A 239 16.29 7.98 7.24
CA VAL A 239 15.49 7.38 8.33
C VAL A 239 14.83 6.11 7.83
N GLU A 240 14.96 5.02 8.59
CA GLU A 240 14.33 3.73 8.27
C GLU A 240 13.54 3.20 9.48
N ILE A 241 12.21 3.29 9.40
CA ILE A 241 11.29 2.72 10.39
C ILE A 241 11.03 1.25 10.02
N LYS A 242 11.77 0.35 10.65
CA LYS A 242 11.69 -1.10 10.39
C LYS A 242 10.38 -1.72 10.86
N LYS A 243 10.08 -2.93 10.36
CA LYS A 243 8.81 -3.67 10.55
C LYS A 243 8.32 -3.86 11.99
N LYS A 244 9.21 -3.77 12.99
CA LYS A 244 8.86 -3.87 14.42
C LYS A 244 8.37 -2.55 15.03
N LYS A 245 8.61 -1.40 14.41
CA LYS A 245 8.21 -0.09 14.95
C LYS A 245 6.77 0.24 14.54
N TRP A 246 5.79 -0.34 15.22
CA TRP A 246 4.36 -0.14 14.91
C TRP A 246 3.81 1.17 15.46
N ASN A 247 2.78 1.71 14.79
CA ASN A 247 1.98 2.86 15.24
C ASN A 247 2.82 4.10 15.59
N ILE A 248 3.94 4.31 14.89
CA ILE A 248 4.71 5.56 14.98
C ILE A 248 3.94 6.67 14.26
N MET A 249 3.82 7.83 14.92
CA MET A 249 3.31 9.04 14.32
C MET A 249 4.39 10.12 14.36
N ILE A 250 4.74 10.68 13.21
CA ILE A 250 5.66 11.81 13.09
C ILE A 250 4.89 13.07 12.71
N ILE A 251 5.06 14.13 13.47
CA ILE A 251 4.40 15.43 13.25
C ILE A 251 5.46 16.52 13.16
N GLY A 252 5.51 17.24 12.05
CA GLY A 252 6.35 18.43 11.89
C GLY A 252 5.63 19.74 12.26
N GLU A 253 6.33 20.86 12.11
CA GLU A 253 5.77 22.23 12.28
C GLU A 253 5.19 22.82 10.98
N GLY A 254 5.14 22.03 9.91
CA GLY A 254 4.63 22.42 8.61
C GLY A 254 5.43 21.77 7.49
N MET A 255 4.75 21.46 6.38
CA MET A 255 5.36 20.84 5.20
C MET A 255 6.58 21.62 4.67
N ASP A 256 6.56 22.95 4.75
CA ASP A 256 7.68 23.81 4.30
C ASP A 256 8.65 24.17 5.44
N ALA A 257 8.36 23.78 6.69
CA ALA A 257 9.12 24.16 7.88
C ALA A 257 9.98 23.02 8.43
N THR A 258 9.49 21.78 8.37
CA THR A 258 10.20 20.58 8.82
C THR A 258 10.48 19.68 7.61
N VAL A 259 11.75 19.45 7.30
CA VAL A 259 12.19 18.68 6.12
C VAL A 259 13.20 17.61 6.53
N ILE A 260 12.95 16.35 6.17
CA ILE A 260 13.95 15.27 6.23
C ILE A 260 14.53 15.12 4.82
N SER A 261 15.85 15.27 4.69
CA SER A 261 16.53 15.38 3.41
C SER A 261 17.66 14.37 3.26
N GLY A 262 17.76 13.76 2.08
CA GLY A 262 18.83 12.85 1.70
C GLY A 262 19.21 13.02 0.23
N SER A 263 20.16 12.22 -0.24
CA SER A 263 20.66 12.30 -1.63
C SER A 263 21.18 10.95 -2.15
N ARG A 264 20.75 9.83 -1.57
CA ARG A 264 21.11 8.50 -2.09
C ARG A 264 20.43 8.28 -3.43
N SER A 265 21.13 7.64 -4.36
CA SER A 265 20.65 7.44 -5.74
C SER A 265 21.20 6.17 -6.36
N TYR A 266 20.50 5.67 -7.37
CA TYR A 266 20.98 4.56 -8.19
C TYR A 266 22.30 4.90 -8.89
N GLY A 267 22.42 6.14 -9.39
CA GLY A 267 23.65 6.64 -10.03
C GLY A 267 24.88 6.61 -9.11
N ASP A 268 24.69 6.67 -7.79
CA ASP A 268 25.76 6.61 -6.78
C ASP A 268 25.94 5.21 -6.16
N GLY A 269 25.40 4.17 -6.81
CA GLY A 269 25.61 2.78 -6.42
C GLY A 269 24.66 2.24 -5.37
N TRP A 270 23.57 2.94 -5.06
CA TRP A 270 22.47 2.38 -4.27
C TRP A 270 21.51 1.58 -5.15
N THR A 271 20.73 0.68 -4.54
CA THR A 271 19.52 0.17 -5.19
C THR A 271 18.43 1.24 -5.12
N THR A 272 17.44 1.18 -6.00
CA THR A 272 16.27 2.07 -5.91
C THR A 272 15.59 1.92 -4.54
N PHE A 273 15.44 0.69 -4.03
CA PHE A 273 14.83 0.39 -2.74
C PHE A 273 15.54 1.06 -1.55
N ARG A 274 16.90 1.03 -1.49
CA ARG A 274 17.69 1.69 -0.43
C ARG A 274 18.06 3.14 -0.70
N SER A 275 17.71 3.69 -1.87
CA SER A 275 17.91 5.11 -2.16
C SER A 275 16.98 6.02 -1.35
N ALA A 276 15.95 5.46 -0.70
CA ALA A 276 14.97 6.19 0.08
C ALA A 276 15.61 7.09 1.16
N THR A 277 15.23 8.37 1.16
CA THR A 277 15.54 9.29 2.26
C THR A 277 14.78 8.89 3.51
N PHE A 278 13.49 8.61 3.37
CA PHE A 278 12.67 8.08 4.44
C PHE A 278 12.02 6.78 3.99
N ALA A 279 12.17 5.72 4.78
CA ALA A 279 11.58 4.41 4.52
C ALA A 279 10.77 3.93 5.72
N VAL A 280 9.59 3.37 5.49
CA VAL A 280 8.71 2.88 6.56
C VAL A 280 8.01 1.56 6.24
N SER A 281 8.30 0.56 7.08
CA SER A 281 7.73 -0.80 7.03
C SER A 281 6.82 -1.12 8.23
N GLY A 282 6.96 -0.38 9.34
CA GLY A 282 6.13 -0.59 10.53
C GLY A 282 4.67 -0.19 10.29
N ARG A 283 3.72 -1.11 10.52
CA ARG A 283 2.28 -0.89 10.28
C ARG A 283 1.68 0.28 11.08
N GLY A 284 0.64 0.90 10.52
CA GLY A 284 -0.11 1.98 11.18
C GLY A 284 0.66 3.30 11.28
N PHE A 285 1.65 3.50 10.39
CA PHE A 285 2.46 4.72 10.39
C PHE A 285 1.64 5.95 10.00
N ILE A 286 1.90 7.09 10.66
CA ILE A 286 1.31 8.37 10.27
C ILE A 286 2.39 9.44 10.19
N ALA A 287 2.46 10.15 9.07
CA ALA A 287 3.22 11.40 8.94
C ALA A 287 2.28 12.57 8.74
N ARG A 288 2.62 13.72 9.37
CA ARG A 288 1.86 14.96 9.22
C ARG A 288 2.76 16.19 9.22
N ASP A 289 2.40 17.18 8.41
CA ASP A 289 2.99 18.53 8.43
C ASP A 289 4.53 18.50 8.32
N ILE A 290 5.06 17.65 7.43
CA ILE A 290 6.51 17.41 7.25
C ILE A 290 6.82 17.05 5.79
N SER A 291 8.01 17.39 5.30
CA SER A 291 8.48 16.98 3.97
C SER A 291 9.58 15.93 4.01
N PHE A 292 9.54 15.01 3.07
CA PHE A 292 10.61 14.06 2.73
C PHE A 292 11.18 14.45 1.38
N GLN A 293 12.50 14.63 1.31
CA GLN A 293 13.16 15.14 0.11
C GLN A 293 14.38 14.31 -0.27
N ASN A 294 14.49 13.97 -1.56
CA ASN A 294 15.73 13.49 -2.15
C ASN A 294 16.31 14.56 -3.10
N THR A 295 17.54 14.98 -2.82
CA THR A 295 18.24 16.08 -3.50
C THR A 295 19.26 15.62 -4.55
N ALA A 296 19.30 14.32 -4.89
CA ALA A 296 20.29 13.77 -5.82
C ALA A 296 20.28 14.43 -7.21
N GLY A 297 19.12 14.87 -7.70
CA GLY A 297 18.97 15.50 -9.02
C GLY A 297 18.61 14.51 -10.13
N PRO A 298 18.12 15.01 -11.29
CA PRO A 298 17.64 14.18 -12.38
C PRO A 298 18.76 13.40 -13.11
N GLU A 299 20.01 13.86 -13.02
CA GLU A 299 21.20 13.21 -13.57
C GLU A 299 21.63 11.96 -12.79
N LYS A 300 21.11 11.78 -11.57
CA LYS A 300 21.40 10.64 -10.69
C LYS A 300 20.44 9.47 -10.85
N HIS A 301 19.50 9.57 -11.80
CA HIS A 301 18.47 8.58 -12.07
C HIS A 301 17.58 8.33 -10.83
N GLN A 302 17.24 7.08 -10.53
CA GLN A 302 16.32 6.72 -9.44
C GLN A 302 16.85 7.21 -8.09
N ALA A 303 16.06 8.03 -7.38
CA ALA A 303 16.43 8.61 -6.09
C ALA A 303 15.19 8.87 -5.24
N VAL A 304 14.85 7.91 -4.38
CA VAL A 304 13.58 7.88 -3.65
C VAL A 304 13.61 8.89 -2.49
N ALA A 305 12.57 9.72 -2.38
CA ALA A 305 12.37 10.60 -1.23
C ALA A 305 11.64 9.87 -0.10
N LEU A 306 10.55 9.18 -0.43
CA LEU A 306 9.76 8.39 0.50
C LEU A 306 9.49 6.98 -0.07
N ARG A 307 9.79 5.95 0.72
CA ARG A 307 9.36 4.57 0.49
C ARG A 307 8.40 4.13 1.60
N SER A 308 7.25 3.59 1.22
CA SER A 308 6.30 3.00 2.16
C SER A 308 5.93 1.58 1.73
N ASP A 309 6.11 0.65 2.66
CA ASP A 309 5.60 -0.72 2.68
C ASP A 309 4.82 -0.95 4.00
N SER A 310 4.40 0.14 4.64
CA SER A 310 3.60 0.15 5.86
C SER A 310 2.12 0.04 5.54
N ASP A 311 1.51 -1.05 6.02
CA ASP A 311 0.07 -1.23 5.90
C ASP A 311 -0.70 -0.27 6.80
N LEU A 312 -1.82 0.23 6.27
CA LEU A 312 -2.69 1.21 6.93
C LEU A 312 -1.94 2.51 7.28
N SER A 313 -1.03 2.93 6.39
CA SER A 313 -0.24 4.15 6.57
C SER A 313 -0.95 5.39 6.06
N VAL A 314 -0.75 6.52 6.75
CA VAL A 314 -1.31 7.82 6.37
C VAL A 314 -0.23 8.89 6.26
N PHE A 315 -0.30 9.65 5.18
CA PHE A 315 0.52 10.85 4.96
C PHE A 315 -0.43 12.03 4.79
N TYR A 316 -0.41 12.98 5.73
CA TYR A 316 -1.36 14.09 5.77
C TYR A 316 -0.66 15.45 5.77
N ARG A 317 -0.84 16.23 4.70
CA ARG A 317 -0.10 17.50 4.49
C ARG A 317 1.41 17.28 4.53
N CYS A 318 1.86 16.27 3.81
CA CYS A 318 3.27 15.96 3.65
C CYS A 318 3.79 16.38 2.28
N GLY A 319 5.06 16.77 2.24
CA GLY A 319 5.79 16.97 0.99
C GLY A 319 6.59 15.73 0.63
N ILE A 320 6.54 15.30 -0.62
CA ILE A 320 7.38 14.22 -1.15
C ILE A 320 8.05 14.75 -2.40
N LEU A 321 9.32 15.13 -2.25
CA LEU A 321 10.01 16.00 -3.19
C LEU A 321 11.25 15.30 -3.76
N GLY A 322 11.27 15.05 -5.07
CA GLY A 322 12.43 14.49 -5.74
C GLY A 322 12.43 14.79 -7.24
N TYR A 323 13.04 13.89 -8.01
CA TYR A 323 13.02 13.87 -9.47
C TYR A 323 12.47 12.52 -9.94
N GLN A 324 13.33 11.62 -10.40
CA GLN A 324 12.94 10.27 -10.78
C GLN A 324 12.68 9.41 -9.52
N ASP A 325 11.58 8.65 -9.53
CA ASP A 325 11.20 7.69 -8.48
C ASP A 325 10.97 8.34 -7.09
N SER A 326 10.40 9.56 -7.05
CA SER A 326 10.28 10.35 -5.81
C SER A 326 9.50 9.64 -4.69
N LEU A 327 8.35 9.02 -5.01
CA LEU A 327 7.49 8.29 -4.08
C LEU A 327 7.40 6.82 -4.48
N TYR A 328 7.97 5.95 -3.65
CA TYR A 328 7.86 4.51 -3.79
C TYR A 328 6.76 3.96 -2.87
N THR A 329 5.54 3.88 -3.39
CA THR A 329 4.43 3.17 -2.73
C THR A 329 4.58 1.66 -2.96
N HIS A 330 5.54 1.05 -2.25
CA HIS A 330 6.06 -0.29 -2.53
C HIS A 330 4.98 -1.37 -2.46
N THR A 331 4.34 -1.55 -1.30
CA THR A 331 3.31 -2.57 -1.05
C THR A 331 2.26 -2.08 -0.03
N MET A 332 1.26 -2.91 0.28
CA MET A 332 0.24 -2.67 1.32
C MET A 332 -0.75 -1.52 1.02
N ARG A 333 -1.64 -1.18 1.98
CA ARG A 333 -2.66 -0.12 1.85
C ARG A 333 -2.15 1.20 2.39
N GLN A 334 -2.29 2.27 1.59
CA GLN A 334 -1.70 3.58 1.89
C GLN A 334 -2.68 4.71 1.55
N PHE A 335 -2.73 5.75 2.39
CA PHE A 335 -3.56 6.94 2.16
C PHE A 335 -2.74 8.23 2.22
N TYR A 336 -2.77 8.98 1.13
CA TYR A 336 -2.11 10.28 0.98
C TYR A 336 -3.19 11.36 0.87
N ARG A 337 -3.18 12.32 1.80
CA ARG A 337 -4.20 13.38 1.89
C ARG A 337 -3.54 14.75 1.93
N GLU A 338 -3.96 15.65 1.04
CA GLU A 338 -3.45 17.03 1.01
C GLU A 338 -1.92 17.12 0.90
N CYS A 339 -1.28 16.12 0.28
CA CYS A 339 0.15 16.09 0.09
C CYS A 339 0.58 16.89 -1.14
N LYS A 340 1.83 17.36 -1.14
CA LYS A 340 2.51 17.89 -2.32
C LYS A 340 3.55 16.87 -2.79
N ILE A 341 3.36 16.31 -3.97
CA ILE A 341 4.24 15.28 -4.54
C ILE A 341 4.81 15.82 -5.85
N SER A 342 6.13 15.85 -5.99
CA SER A 342 6.78 16.41 -7.18
C SER A 342 7.92 15.54 -7.70
N GLY A 343 8.03 15.42 -9.02
CA GLY A 343 9.12 14.70 -9.67
C GLY A 343 9.07 14.72 -11.20
N THR A 344 9.83 13.85 -11.85
CA THR A 344 9.98 13.81 -13.32
C THR A 344 9.51 12.48 -13.91
N VAL A 345 10.37 11.46 -13.85
CA VAL A 345 10.10 10.11 -14.37
C VAL A 345 9.59 9.22 -13.25
N ASP A 346 8.46 8.56 -13.50
CA ASP A 346 7.89 7.52 -12.63
C ASP A 346 7.79 7.94 -11.16
N PHE A 347 7.51 9.22 -10.92
CA PHE A 347 7.76 9.79 -9.60
C PHE A 347 6.75 9.35 -8.53
N ILE A 348 5.72 8.61 -8.92
CA ILE A 348 4.86 7.78 -8.05
C ILE A 348 4.84 6.36 -8.62
N PHE A 349 5.51 5.42 -7.96
CA PHE A 349 5.67 4.05 -8.47
C PHE A 349 5.59 3.00 -7.36
N GLY A 350 5.43 1.74 -7.75
CA GLY A 350 5.25 0.62 -6.82
C GLY A 350 3.96 -0.16 -7.06
N ASP A 351 3.63 -1.07 -6.15
CA ASP A 351 2.49 -1.97 -6.25
C ASP A 351 1.64 -1.99 -4.95
N ALA A 352 1.62 -0.88 -4.22
CA ALA A 352 0.66 -0.68 -3.14
C ALA A 352 -0.78 -0.55 -3.66
N THR A 353 -1.75 -0.69 -2.76
CA THR A 353 -3.10 -0.15 -2.91
C THR A 353 -3.10 1.27 -2.35
N ALA A 354 -2.74 2.24 -3.19
CA ALA A 354 -2.50 3.62 -2.77
C ALA A 354 -3.61 4.56 -3.23
N MET A 355 -4.14 5.32 -2.27
CA MET A 355 -5.18 6.33 -2.50
C MET A 355 -4.62 7.72 -2.24
N PHE A 356 -4.72 8.59 -3.25
CA PHE A 356 -4.32 10.00 -3.21
C PHE A 356 -5.55 10.87 -3.26
N GLN A 357 -5.79 11.66 -2.21
CA GLN A 357 -6.98 12.50 -2.12
C GLN A 357 -6.62 13.96 -1.82
N ASN A 358 -7.11 14.89 -2.63
CA ASN A 358 -6.83 16.33 -2.50
C ASN A 358 -5.32 16.67 -2.55
N CYS A 359 -4.51 15.86 -3.24
CA CYS A 359 -3.06 16.10 -3.37
C CYS A 359 -2.74 17.07 -4.51
N GLN A 360 -1.62 17.81 -4.38
CA GLN A 360 -0.96 18.50 -5.47
C GLN A 360 0.11 17.59 -6.07
N ILE A 361 -0.02 17.27 -7.35
CA ILE A 361 0.86 16.41 -8.11
C ILE A 361 1.57 17.27 -9.15
N LEU A 362 2.87 17.47 -8.98
CA LEU A 362 3.64 18.50 -9.68
C LEU A 362 4.76 17.90 -10.53
N ALA A 363 4.59 17.93 -11.85
CA ALA A 363 5.64 17.51 -12.78
C ALA A 363 6.74 18.58 -12.86
N LYS A 364 8.01 18.16 -12.76
CA LYS A 364 9.18 19.04 -12.76
C LYS A 364 9.90 19.05 -14.09
N LYS A 365 10.81 20.01 -14.26
CA LYS A 365 11.76 20.01 -15.36
C LYS A 365 12.84 18.95 -15.10
N GLY A 366 12.92 17.98 -16.01
CA GLY A 366 13.95 16.94 -16.02
C GLY A 366 15.17 17.27 -16.88
N MET A 367 15.88 16.21 -17.29
CA MET A 367 16.96 16.31 -18.28
C MET A 367 16.43 16.68 -19.68
N GLU A 368 17.31 17.17 -20.56
CA GLU A 368 16.94 17.43 -21.95
C GLU A 368 16.38 16.16 -22.61
N LYS A 369 15.25 16.29 -23.33
CA LYS A 369 14.54 15.18 -24.00
C LYS A 369 13.94 14.11 -23.08
N GLN A 370 14.05 14.27 -21.76
CA GLN A 370 13.36 13.41 -20.81
C GLN A 370 11.85 13.62 -20.93
N LYS A 371 11.10 12.52 -20.91
CA LYS A 371 9.64 12.52 -20.81
C LYS A 371 9.28 12.31 -19.36
N ASN A 372 8.35 13.10 -18.83
CA ASN A 372 7.83 12.93 -17.49
C ASN A 372 6.69 11.90 -17.49
N THR A 373 6.61 11.10 -16.44
CA THR A 373 5.55 10.13 -16.17
C THR A 373 5.17 10.26 -14.71
N ILE A 374 3.90 10.56 -14.44
CA ILE A 374 3.42 10.72 -13.06
C ILE A 374 3.44 9.36 -12.36
N THR A 375 2.90 8.32 -13.01
CA THR A 375 2.83 6.98 -12.41
C THR A 375 3.60 5.92 -13.18
N ALA A 376 4.11 4.95 -12.42
CA ALA A 376 4.59 3.67 -12.93
C ALA A 376 4.09 2.54 -12.01
N GLN A 377 2.82 2.15 -12.19
CA GLN A 377 2.19 1.18 -11.31
C GLN A 377 2.60 -0.26 -11.66
N GLY A 378 2.98 -1.03 -10.63
CA GLY A 378 3.71 -2.29 -10.74
C GLY A 378 2.90 -3.58 -10.56
N ARG A 379 1.59 -3.60 -10.78
CA ARG A 379 0.78 -4.81 -10.59
C ARG A 379 1.14 -5.91 -11.58
N LYS A 380 1.49 -7.10 -11.08
CA LYS A 380 1.95 -8.26 -11.87
C LYS A 380 0.92 -9.37 -12.03
N ASP A 381 -0.10 -9.39 -11.19
CA ASP A 381 -1.14 -10.42 -11.22
C ASP A 381 -2.53 -9.78 -11.12
N PRO A 382 -3.51 -10.19 -11.95
CA PRO A 382 -4.84 -9.61 -11.95
C PRO A 382 -5.59 -9.86 -10.64
N ASN A 383 -5.16 -10.84 -9.83
CA ASN A 383 -5.73 -11.14 -8.53
C ASN A 383 -5.18 -10.25 -7.41
N GLN A 384 -4.14 -9.46 -7.63
CA GLN A 384 -3.73 -8.46 -6.64
C GLN A 384 -4.79 -7.35 -6.53
N PRO A 385 -5.15 -6.91 -5.31
CA PRO A 385 -6.06 -5.79 -5.09
C PRO A 385 -5.40 -4.43 -5.32
N THR A 386 -4.15 -4.40 -5.76
CA THR A 386 -3.26 -3.23 -5.81
C THR A 386 -3.53 -2.29 -6.99
N GLY A 387 -3.03 -1.07 -6.90
CA GLY A 387 -3.28 -0.03 -7.90
C GLY A 387 -3.24 1.36 -7.29
N PHE A 388 -3.26 2.38 -8.14
CA PHE A 388 -3.28 3.77 -7.71
C PHE A 388 -4.60 4.45 -8.04
N SER A 389 -5.16 5.18 -7.07
CA SER A 389 -6.38 5.97 -7.25
C SER A 389 -6.11 7.41 -6.85
N PHE A 390 -6.31 8.34 -7.80
CA PHE A 390 -6.16 9.77 -7.59
C PHE A 390 -7.53 10.43 -7.63
N GLN A 391 -7.97 10.99 -6.50
CA GLN A 391 -9.27 11.62 -6.34
C GLN A 391 -9.13 13.08 -5.89
N PHE A 392 -9.82 14.02 -6.52
CA PHE A 392 -9.79 15.45 -6.17
C PHE A 392 -8.39 16.08 -6.20
N CYS A 393 -7.45 15.47 -6.94
CA CYS A 393 -6.09 15.95 -7.01
C CYS A 393 -5.96 17.11 -8.00
N ASN A 394 -4.91 17.91 -7.86
CA ASN A 394 -4.49 18.90 -8.85
C ASN A 394 -3.20 18.41 -9.51
N ILE A 395 -3.26 18.13 -10.80
CA ILE A 395 -2.15 17.69 -11.63
C ILE A 395 -1.66 18.87 -12.46
N SER A 396 -0.48 19.37 -12.10
CA SER A 396 0.10 20.59 -12.69
C SER A 396 1.61 20.50 -12.90
N ALA A 397 2.17 21.48 -13.61
CA ALA A 397 3.61 21.67 -13.66
C ALA A 397 4.10 22.39 -12.39
N ASP A 398 5.27 22.00 -11.89
CA ASP A 398 6.01 22.78 -10.91
C ASP A 398 6.62 24.02 -11.58
N SER A 399 7.07 24.96 -10.76
CA SER A 399 7.65 26.26 -11.13
C SER A 399 8.74 26.20 -12.20
N ASP A 400 9.55 25.14 -12.22
CA ASP A 400 10.63 24.96 -13.19
C ASP A 400 10.16 24.45 -14.57
N LEU A 401 9.03 23.74 -14.61
CA LEU A 401 8.41 23.21 -15.82
C LEU A 401 7.37 24.16 -16.42
N LEU A 402 6.74 25.01 -15.62
CA LEU A 402 5.69 25.95 -16.07
C LEU A 402 6.07 26.72 -17.35
N PRO A 403 7.28 27.29 -17.52
CA PRO A 403 7.67 28.01 -18.73
C PRO A 403 7.88 27.10 -19.96
N LEU A 404 7.94 25.79 -19.76
CA LEU A 404 8.27 24.77 -20.78
C LEU A 404 7.09 23.83 -21.05
N VAL A 405 5.90 24.14 -20.52
CA VAL A 405 4.67 23.40 -20.82
C VAL A 405 4.45 23.40 -22.33
N GLY A 406 4.17 22.21 -22.88
CA GLY A 406 4.06 21.97 -24.33
C GLY A 406 5.38 21.61 -25.02
N SER A 407 6.54 21.86 -24.40
CA SER A 407 7.85 21.45 -24.94
C SER A 407 8.38 20.16 -24.31
N ILE A 408 8.07 19.91 -23.03
CA ILE A 408 8.47 18.69 -22.32
C ILE A 408 7.25 17.77 -22.19
N PRO A 409 7.26 16.57 -22.81
CA PRO A 409 6.18 15.60 -22.67
C PRO A 409 5.95 15.18 -21.23
N THR A 410 4.70 15.25 -20.76
CA THR A 410 4.29 14.75 -19.44
C THR A 410 3.04 13.90 -19.60
N TYR A 411 3.10 12.68 -19.08
CA TYR A 411 2.03 11.68 -19.16
C TYR A 411 1.56 11.29 -17.76
N LEU A 412 0.28 10.88 -17.66
CA LEU A 412 -0.35 10.37 -16.45
C LEU A 412 0.36 9.12 -15.92
N GLY A 413 0.92 8.29 -16.79
CA GLY A 413 1.75 7.17 -16.38
C GLY A 413 2.16 6.24 -17.52
N ARG A 414 2.88 5.17 -17.15
CA ARG A 414 3.29 4.06 -18.02
C ARG A 414 3.28 2.71 -17.29
N PRO A 415 3.00 1.59 -17.99
CA PRO A 415 2.75 0.31 -17.34
C PRO A 415 4.05 -0.42 -16.99
N TRP A 416 4.60 -0.14 -15.80
CA TRP A 416 5.81 -0.82 -15.33
C TRP A 416 5.68 -2.35 -15.39
N LYS A 417 4.50 -2.88 -15.01
CA LYS A 417 4.21 -4.32 -15.02
C LYS A 417 2.90 -4.64 -15.76
N THR A 418 2.73 -5.91 -16.12
CA THR A 418 1.73 -6.41 -17.09
C THR A 418 0.28 -6.03 -16.76
N TYR A 419 -0.11 -5.96 -15.49
CA TYR A 419 -1.49 -5.66 -15.09
C TYR A 419 -1.61 -4.27 -14.46
N SER A 420 -0.73 -3.33 -14.83
CA SER A 420 -0.66 -1.98 -14.28
C SER A 420 -2.05 -1.35 -14.13
N ARG A 421 -2.36 -0.80 -12.96
CA ARG A 421 -3.69 -0.26 -12.66
C ARG A 421 -3.61 1.12 -12.06
N THR A 422 -4.16 2.11 -12.75
CA THR A 422 -4.16 3.51 -12.29
C THR A 422 -5.44 4.20 -12.75
N ILE A 423 -6.05 4.97 -11.85
CA ILE A 423 -7.21 5.80 -12.16
C ILE A 423 -7.01 7.22 -11.68
N PHE A 424 -7.35 8.18 -12.55
CA PHE A 424 -7.51 9.58 -12.19
C PHE A 424 -8.98 9.94 -12.26
N MET A 425 -9.55 10.38 -11.14
CA MET A 425 -10.97 10.70 -11.05
C MET A 425 -11.23 12.00 -10.31
N GLN A 426 -12.21 12.76 -10.79
CA GLN A 426 -12.65 14.03 -10.20
C GLN A 426 -11.49 15.00 -9.92
N SER A 427 -10.45 14.93 -10.74
CA SER A 427 -9.20 15.65 -10.54
C SER A 427 -9.05 16.76 -11.58
N TYR A 428 -8.37 17.83 -11.20
CA TYR A 428 -7.99 18.89 -12.13
C TYR A 428 -6.68 18.53 -12.82
N MET A 429 -6.64 18.66 -14.15
CA MET A 429 -5.45 18.48 -14.98
C MET A 429 -5.20 19.77 -15.77
N SER A 430 -4.10 20.45 -15.46
CA SER A 430 -3.63 21.58 -16.28
C SER A 430 -3.20 21.11 -17.67
N ASN A 431 -2.82 22.06 -18.54
CA ASN A 431 -2.28 21.77 -19.87
C ASN A 431 -0.87 21.15 -19.87
N VAL A 432 -0.34 20.75 -18.70
CA VAL A 432 0.91 19.98 -18.61
C VAL A 432 0.78 18.58 -19.22
N ILE A 433 -0.41 17.97 -19.14
CA ILE A 433 -0.65 16.61 -19.63
C ILE A 433 -0.78 16.60 -21.15
N TRP A 434 0.05 15.79 -21.80
CA TRP A 434 -0.01 15.58 -23.23
C TRP A 434 -1.29 14.85 -23.66
N SER A 435 -1.73 15.09 -24.90
CA SER A 435 -3.07 14.73 -25.36
C SER A 435 -3.33 13.22 -25.37
N GLU A 436 -2.28 12.44 -25.62
CA GLU A 436 -2.24 10.98 -25.59
C GLU A 436 -2.51 10.45 -24.17
N GLY A 437 -2.18 11.23 -23.15
CA GLY A 437 -2.43 10.97 -21.72
C GLY A 437 -1.49 9.94 -21.11
N TRP A 438 -1.21 8.85 -21.79
CA TRP A 438 -0.45 7.70 -21.28
C TRP A 438 0.71 7.36 -22.22
N LEU A 439 1.79 6.80 -21.67
CA LEU A 439 3.00 6.45 -22.41
C LEU A 439 3.27 4.94 -22.36
N GLU A 440 3.67 4.35 -23.47
CA GLU A 440 4.06 2.94 -23.52
C GLU A 440 5.26 2.67 -22.60
N TRP A 441 5.32 1.49 -21.99
CA TRP A 441 6.54 1.03 -21.32
C TRP A 441 7.58 0.58 -22.33
N ASN A 442 7.20 -0.39 -23.17
CA ASN A 442 8.00 -0.89 -24.28
C ASN A 442 7.08 -1.50 -25.35
N GLU A 443 7.04 -0.88 -26.54
CA GLU A 443 6.19 -1.32 -27.65
C GLU A 443 4.74 -1.61 -27.21
N SER A 444 4.26 -2.84 -27.43
CA SER A 444 2.90 -3.27 -27.08
C SER A 444 2.79 -3.95 -25.71
N PHE A 445 3.83 -3.92 -24.88
CA PHE A 445 3.81 -4.55 -23.55
C PHE A 445 2.67 -3.99 -22.69
N ALA A 446 1.89 -4.89 -22.07
CA ALA A 446 0.80 -4.61 -21.13
C ALA A 446 -0.42 -3.84 -21.69
N LEU A 447 -0.41 -3.36 -22.93
CA LEU A 447 -1.45 -2.44 -23.44
C LEU A 447 -2.86 -3.06 -23.47
N ASP A 448 -2.95 -4.39 -23.53
CA ASP A 448 -4.18 -5.16 -23.55
C ASP A 448 -4.64 -5.65 -22.16
N THR A 449 -3.77 -5.57 -21.15
CA THR A 449 -3.93 -6.20 -19.83
C THR A 449 -3.90 -5.19 -18.68
N LEU A 450 -3.35 -4.00 -18.90
CA LEU A 450 -3.42 -2.87 -17.97
C LEU A 450 -4.88 -2.39 -17.79
N TYR A 451 -5.12 -1.63 -16.72
CA TYR A 451 -6.38 -0.92 -16.48
C TYR A 451 -6.07 0.54 -16.14
N TYR A 452 -6.10 1.40 -17.16
CA TYR A 452 -5.93 2.84 -17.03
C TYR A 452 -7.24 3.55 -17.24
N ALA A 453 -7.67 4.36 -16.28
CA ALA A 453 -8.99 4.94 -16.28
C ALA A 453 -9.00 6.44 -15.95
N GLU A 454 -9.93 7.16 -16.59
CA GLU A 454 -10.22 8.55 -16.30
C GLU A 454 -11.74 8.74 -16.06
N TYR A 455 -12.11 9.45 -15.00
CA TYR A 455 -13.52 9.70 -14.62
C TYR A 455 -13.75 11.14 -14.16
N MET A 456 -14.57 11.91 -14.87
CA MET A 456 -14.97 13.28 -14.49
C MET A 456 -13.80 14.20 -14.10
N ASN A 457 -12.67 14.10 -14.81
CA ASN A 457 -11.57 15.04 -14.65
C ASN A 457 -11.91 16.39 -15.32
N SER A 458 -11.27 17.46 -14.88
CA SER A 458 -11.49 18.83 -15.38
C SER A 458 -10.17 19.53 -15.71
N GLY A 459 -10.23 20.66 -16.40
CA GLY A 459 -9.04 21.42 -16.79
C GLY A 459 -8.56 21.11 -18.21
N ALA A 460 -7.59 21.89 -18.68
CA ALA A 460 -7.15 21.88 -20.07
C ALA A 460 -6.48 20.55 -20.51
N GLY A 461 -5.89 19.79 -19.59
CA GLY A 461 -5.28 18.49 -19.86
C GLY A 461 -6.23 17.29 -19.75
N ALA A 462 -7.48 17.51 -19.30
CA ALA A 462 -8.44 16.43 -19.04
C ALA A 462 -9.20 15.95 -20.29
N GLY A 463 -8.97 16.55 -21.46
CA GLY A 463 -9.66 16.17 -22.70
C GLY A 463 -9.29 14.75 -23.15
N VAL A 464 -10.28 13.85 -23.22
CA VAL A 464 -10.07 12.43 -23.54
C VAL A 464 -10.08 12.08 -25.03
N GLY A 465 -10.42 13.02 -25.92
CA GLY A 465 -10.65 12.75 -27.36
C GLY A 465 -9.42 12.17 -28.09
N ASN A 466 -8.22 12.64 -27.73
CA ASN A 466 -6.95 12.25 -28.36
C ASN A 466 -6.15 11.23 -27.54
N ARG A 467 -6.74 10.66 -26.49
CA ARG A 467 -6.10 9.62 -25.70
C ARG A 467 -5.77 8.40 -26.56
N VAL A 468 -4.73 7.68 -26.14
CA VAL A 468 -4.32 6.38 -26.69
C VAL A 468 -5.51 5.44 -26.89
N LYS A 469 -5.41 4.53 -27.87
CA LYS A 469 -6.48 3.58 -28.23
C LYS A 469 -6.20 2.15 -27.73
N TRP A 470 -5.47 2.03 -26.63
CA TRP A 470 -5.11 0.73 -26.06
C TRP A 470 -6.35 0.04 -25.48
N PRO A 471 -6.47 -1.31 -25.59
CA PRO A 471 -7.62 -2.02 -25.01
C PRO A 471 -7.77 -1.84 -23.50
N GLY A 472 -6.66 -1.69 -22.76
CA GLY A 472 -6.66 -1.46 -21.32
C GLY A 472 -6.95 -0.01 -20.88
N TYR A 473 -7.10 0.93 -21.83
CA TYR A 473 -7.47 2.31 -21.51
C TYR A 473 -8.99 2.50 -21.53
N HIS A 474 -9.52 3.19 -20.51
CA HIS A 474 -10.95 3.32 -20.28
C HIS A 474 -11.35 4.76 -19.92
N VAL A 475 -12.31 5.32 -20.66
CA VAL A 475 -13.07 6.49 -20.21
C VAL A 475 -14.30 5.99 -19.46
N LEU A 476 -14.37 6.29 -18.17
CA LEU A 476 -15.50 5.88 -17.34
C LEU A 476 -16.59 6.96 -17.42
N ASN A 477 -17.83 6.55 -17.65
CA ASN A 477 -18.97 7.47 -17.85
C ASN A 477 -20.05 7.33 -16.79
N ALA A 478 -20.02 6.25 -16.00
CA ALA A 478 -20.98 6.00 -14.93
C ALA A 478 -20.28 5.91 -13.57
N ALA A 479 -20.91 6.47 -12.54
CA ALA A 479 -20.41 6.40 -11.16
C ALA A 479 -20.15 4.96 -10.72
N SER A 480 -21.00 4.01 -11.11
CA SER A 480 -20.85 2.58 -10.80
C SER A 480 -19.54 1.96 -11.29
N GLN A 481 -18.91 2.54 -12.33
CA GLN A 481 -17.61 2.08 -12.83
C GLN A 481 -16.43 2.63 -12.02
N ALA A 482 -16.62 3.77 -11.35
CA ALA A 482 -15.58 4.47 -10.58
C ALA A 482 -15.67 4.21 -9.07
N THR A 483 -16.83 3.80 -8.54
CA THR A 483 -17.06 3.62 -7.09
C THR A 483 -16.08 2.65 -6.43
N SER A 484 -15.66 1.58 -7.13
CA SER A 484 -14.69 0.60 -6.63
C SER A 484 -13.30 1.19 -6.36
N PHE A 485 -13.00 2.37 -6.93
CA PHE A 485 -11.75 3.08 -6.75
C PHE A 485 -11.80 4.18 -5.69
N THR A 486 -12.91 4.33 -4.96
CA THR A 486 -13.08 5.32 -3.88
C THR A 486 -12.41 4.87 -2.58
N VAL A 487 -12.22 5.80 -1.63
CA VAL A 487 -11.62 5.49 -0.31
C VAL A 487 -12.34 4.33 0.38
N ALA A 488 -13.67 4.30 0.35
CA ALA A 488 -14.47 3.30 1.04
C ALA A 488 -14.32 1.88 0.48
N GLN A 489 -14.01 1.75 -0.82
CA GLN A 489 -13.97 0.45 -1.51
C GLN A 489 -12.53 0.02 -1.82
N PHE A 490 -11.70 0.93 -2.31
CA PHE A 490 -10.37 0.62 -2.81
C PHE A 490 -9.38 0.29 -1.70
N ILE A 491 -9.40 1.08 -0.62
CA ILE A 491 -8.54 0.89 0.56
C ILE A 491 -9.34 0.57 1.82
N GLU A 492 -10.65 0.33 1.68
CA GLU A 492 -11.59 0.10 2.79
C GLU A 492 -11.45 1.14 3.92
N GLY A 493 -11.24 2.40 3.55
CA GLY A 493 -10.83 3.45 4.47
C GLY A 493 -11.75 3.62 5.68
N ASN A 494 -13.05 3.30 5.54
CA ASN A 494 -14.01 3.36 6.63
C ASN A 494 -13.69 2.41 7.81
N LEU A 495 -12.91 1.35 7.57
CA LEU A 495 -12.53 0.40 8.61
C LEU A 495 -11.39 0.93 9.51
N TRP A 496 -10.55 1.86 9.02
CA TRP A 496 -9.31 2.22 9.71
C TRP A 496 -9.00 3.72 9.75
N LEU A 497 -9.35 4.49 8.71
CA LEU A 497 -9.08 5.94 8.65
C LEU A 497 -9.76 6.77 9.76
N PRO A 498 -11.00 6.50 10.23
CA PRO A 498 -11.64 7.32 11.25
C PRO A 498 -10.80 7.49 12.53
N SER A 499 -10.06 6.46 12.91
CA SER A 499 -9.18 6.48 14.08
C SER A 499 -7.97 7.39 13.93
N THR A 500 -7.51 7.58 12.70
CA THR A 500 -6.33 8.39 12.42
C THR A 500 -6.61 9.85 12.75
N GLY A 501 -7.89 10.25 12.71
CA GLY A 501 -8.38 11.62 12.85
C GLY A 501 -8.34 12.42 11.54
N VAL A 502 -7.81 11.83 10.45
CA VAL A 502 -7.73 12.50 9.15
C VAL A 502 -9.11 12.53 8.52
N THR A 503 -9.51 13.71 8.06
CA THR A 503 -10.76 13.87 7.30
C THR A 503 -10.56 13.38 5.87
N TYR A 504 -11.50 12.57 5.39
CA TYR A 504 -11.49 12.04 4.04
C TYR A 504 -12.89 12.00 3.45
N THR A 505 -12.98 12.02 2.12
CA THR A 505 -14.22 11.77 1.39
C THR A 505 -14.29 10.28 1.06
N ALA A 506 -15.31 9.59 1.58
CA ALA A 506 -15.39 8.13 1.45
C ALA A 506 -15.71 7.64 0.03
N GLY A 507 -16.51 8.39 -0.73
CA GLY A 507 -17.03 8.01 -2.05
C GLY A 507 -16.77 9.05 -3.13
N LEU A 508 -17.54 8.98 -4.22
CA LEU A 508 -17.59 10.01 -5.25
C LEU A 508 -18.43 11.21 -4.78
N THR A 509 -18.16 12.39 -5.32
CA THR A 509 -19.02 13.57 -5.15
C THR A 509 -19.71 13.92 -6.48
N ASN A 510 -20.89 14.53 -6.43
CA ASN A 510 -21.59 14.97 -7.65
C ASN A 510 -21.06 16.30 -8.18
#